data_AF-A0A2E9QZ44-F1
#
_entry.id   AF-A0A2E9QZ44-F1
#
_cell.length_a   1.000
_cell.length_b   1.000
_cell.length_c   1.000
_cell.angle_alpha   90.00
_cell.angle_beta   90.00
_cell.angle_gamma   90.00
#
_symmetry.space_group_name_H-M   'P 1'
#
loop_
_entity.id
_entity.type
_entity.pdbx_description
1 polymer ?
#
loop_
_entity_poly.entity_id
_entity_poly.type
_entity_poly.pdbx_seq_one_letter_code
_entity_poly.pdbx_strand_id
1 'polypeptide(L)'
;MTKLKGKKAAITGKFKSAPRKELKARLEKLGIAVSSSVSKKTDFLVAGAKAGSKMTKAYENSVPILSEGYLNMLLNEEKELDELYALSKTFYDVDYSKEAPTEGVYNYVGGPAPGFGEERWPDKKRHLFSLDLSTMPALQAHYPDFRSVSVFAENDVDMYGIDYAYNATAVLFSTQEQIDEIGVGTHPNALKAYAQKEILITPVEWKTFAELQNHDSFGYTRILGMPCSLQSEMDPSGFIMQGGETLGLSGDGLLYLYADNVTAQVT
;
A
#
# COMPACT_ATOMS: atom_id res chain seq x y z
N MET A 1 7.53 -28.67 5.55
CA MET A 1 7.45 -27.90 4.29
C MET A 1 6.64 -28.62 3.18
N THR A 2 5.51 -29.28 3.49
CA THR A 2 4.74 -30.09 2.51
C THR A 2 3.58 -29.32 1.86
N LYS A 3 3.36 -28.05 2.25
CA LYS A 3 2.09 -27.33 1.99
C LYS A 3 1.96 -26.72 0.58
N LEU A 4 3.08 -26.44 -0.09
CA LEU A 4 3.11 -25.84 -1.43
C LEU A 4 3.19 -26.87 -2.58
N LYS A 5 3.52 -28.13 -2.25
CA LYS A 5 3.73 -29.17 -3.26
C LYS A 5 2.44 -29.46 -4.01
N GLY A 6 2.49 -29.36 -5.34
CA GLY A 6 1.36 -29.61 -6.24
C GLY A 6 0.50 -28.39 -6.54
N LYS A 7 0.80 -27.22 -5.95
CA LYS A 7 0.22 -25.93 -6.35
C LYS A 7 0.67 -25.54 -7.76
N LYS A 8 -0.15 -24.76 -8.47
CA LYS A 8 0.08 -24.30 -9.84
C LYS A 8 0.14 -22.78 -9.88
N ALA A 9 1.27 -22.25 -10.32
CA ALA A 9 1.46 -20.81 -10.48
C ALA A 9 1.63 -20.42 -11.96
N ALA A 10 1.35 -19.17 -12.29
CA ALA A 10 1.80 -18.53 -13.52
C ALA A 10 2.62 -17.28 -13.17
N ILE A 11 3.51 -16.83 -14.05
CA ILE A 11 4.36 -15.64 -13.82
C ILE A 11 4.25 -14.70 -15.03
N THR A 12 4.08 -13.40 -14.79
CA THR A 12 4.01 -12.39 -15.84
C THR A 12 4.62 -11.04 -15.39
N GLY A 13 4.96 -10.16 -16.34
CA GLY A 13 5.50 -8.83 -16.03
C GLY A 13 7.02 -8.78 -15.83
N LYS A 14 7.56 -7.65 -15.35
CA LYS A 14 8.98 -7.44 -15.02
C LYS A 14 9.14 -7.34 -13.50
N PHE A 15 10.23 -7.89 -13.00
CA PHE A 15 10.54 -8.05 -11.57
C PHE A 15 11.84 -7.31 -11.26
N LYS A 16 11.90 -6.59 -10.14
CA LYS A 16 13.07 -5.82 -9.71
C LYS A 16 14.13 -6.74 -9.10
N SER A 17 13.71 -7.76 -8.35
CA SER A 17 14.58 -8.64 -7.55
C SER A 17 15.35 -9.66 -8.38
N ALA A 18 14.72 -10.26 -9.40
CA ALA A 18 15.32 -11.33 -10.20
C ALA A 18 14.67 -11.52 -11.58
N PRO A 19 15.38 -12.10 -12.57
CA PRO A 19 14.79 -12.49 -13.84
C PRO A 19 13.70 -13.56 -13.68
N ARG A 20 12.66 -13.54 -14.52
CA ARG A 20 11.55 -14.53 -14.47
C ARG A 20 12.02 -15.99 -14.46
N LYS A 21 13.09 -16.31 -15.19
CA LYS A 21 13.63 -17.68 -15.26
C LYS A 21 14.12 -18.16 -13.89
N GLU A 22 14.72 -17.25 -13.12
CA GLU A 22 15.18 -17.54 -11.78
C GLU A 22 14.01 -17.68 -10.82
N LEU A 23 13.04 -16.77 -10.85
CA LEU A 23 11.82 -16.87 -10.04
C LEU A 23 11.05 -18.17 -10.30
N LYS A 24 10.96 -18.57 -11.57
CA LYS A 24 10.40 -19.87 -11.96
C LYS A 24 11.14 -21.03 -11.30
N ALA A 25 12.47 -21.04 -11.37
CA ALA A 25 13.28 -22.09 -10.76
C ALA A 25 13.13 -22.13 -9.23
N ARG A 26 13.02 -20.97 -8.57
CA ARG A 26 12.78 -20.87 -7.12
C ARG A 26 11.41 -21.46 -6.75
N LEU A 27 10.35 -21.13 -7.48
CA LEU A 27 9.01 -21.69 -7.27
C LEU A 27 8.97 -23.21 -7.52
N GLU A 28 9.64 -23.69 -8.57
CA GLU A 28 9.71 -25.13 -8.88
C GLU A 28 10.45 -25.91 -7.77
N LYS A 29 11.47 -25.33 -7.13
CA LYS A 29 12.14 -25.93 -5.97
C LYS A 29 11.21 -26.09 -4.76
N LEU A 30 10.22 -25.21 -4.60
CA LEU A 30 9.17 -25.33 -3.58
C LEU A 30 8.08 -26.36 -3.95
N GLY A 31 8.23 -27.06 -5.08
CA GLY A 31 7.26 -28.06 -5.55
C GLY A 31 6.03 -27.45 -6.24
N ILE A 32 6.11 -26.19 -6.66
CA ILE A 32 5.05 -25.47 -7.38
C ILE A 32 5.25 -25.66 -8.88
N ALA A 33 4.21 -26.10 -9.57
CA ALA A 33 4.23 -26.23 -11.03
C ALA A 33 3.98 -24.87 -11.69
N VAL A 34 4.95 -24.37 -12.46
CA VAL A 34 4.85 -23.06 -13.12
C VAL A 34 4.41 -23.20 -14.59
N SER A 35 3.24 -22.67 -14.91
CA SER A 35 2.65 -22.66 -16.26
C SER A 35 2.83 -21.32 -16.97
N SER A 36 2.84 -21.36 -18.31
CA SER A 36 2.86 -20.18 -19.17
C SER A 36 1.47 -19.56 -19.38
N SER A 37 0.41 -20.22 -18.93
CA SER A 37 -0.99 -19.79 -19.11
C SER A 37 -1.75 -19.73 -17.79
N VAL A 38 -2.67 -18.76 -17.69
CA VAL A 38 -3.63 -18.68 -16.58
C VAL A 38 -4.92 -19.43 -16.95
N SER A 39 -5.44 -20.23 -16.01
CA SER A 39 -6.68 -21.00 -16.13
C SER A 39 -7.37 -21.12 -14.77
N LYS A 40 -8.61 -21.62 -14.72
CA LYS A 40 -9.30 -21.95 -13.44
C LYS A 40 -8.58 -22.97 -12.55
N LYS A 41 -7.59 -23.70 -13.09
CA LYS A 41 -6.76 -24.65 -12.32
C LYS A 41 -5.48 -24.01 -11.77
N THR A 42 -5.23 -22.73 -12.07
CA THR A 42 -4.10 -21.99 -11.55
C THR A 42 -4.43 -21.56 -10.12
N ASP A 43 -3.58 -21.92 -9.16
CA ASP A 43 -3.77 -21.54 -7.75
C ASP A 43 -3.48 -20.05 -7.52
N PHE A 44 -2.45 -19.49 -8.19
CA PHE A 44 -2.16 -18.05 -8.18
C PHE A 44 -1.35 -17.58 -9.38
N LEU A 45 -1.42 -16.28 -9.67
CA LEU A 45 -0.57 -15.57 -10.62
C LEU A 45 0.44 -14.73 -9.85
N VAL A 46 1.72 -14.80 -10.21
CA VAL A 46 2.72 -13.81 -9.82
C VAL A 46 2.78 -12.74 -10.90
N ALA A 47 2.49 -11.49 -10.54
CA ALA A 47 2.49 -10.36 -11.46
C ALA A 47 3.52 -9.31 -11.05
N GLY A 48 4.45 -9.04 -11.98
CA GLY A 48 5.33 -7.87 -11.93
C GLY A 48 4.83 -6.75 -12.86
N ALA A 49 5.62 -5.70 -13.02
CA ALA A 49 5.28 -4.53 -13.84
C ALA A 49 4.96 -4.93 -15.30
N LYS A 50 3.98 -4.28 -15.93
CA LYS A 50 3.54 -4.57 -17.32
C LYS A 50 3.09 -6.03 -17.51
N ALA A 51 2.29 -6.54 -16.58
CA ALA A 51 1.76 -7.91 -16.56
C ALA A 51 0.89 -8.28 -17.78
N GLY A 52 0.18 -7.31 -18.37
CA GLY A 52 -0.59 -7.45 -19.61
C GLY A 52 -1.76 -8.45 -19.50
N SER A 53 -2.16 -9.03 -20.64
CA SER A 53 -3.38 -9.85 -20.81
C SER A 53 -3.52 -11.10 -19.92
N LYS A 54 -2.43 -11.57 -19.31
CA LYS A 54 -2.50 -12.67 -18.33
C LYS A 54 -3.15 -12.24 -17.01
N MET A 55 -2.98 -10.98 -16.63
CA MET A 55 -3.60 -10.42 -15.45
C MET A 55 -5.11 -10.31 -15.61
N THR A 56 -5.58 -9.79 -16.76
CA THR A 56 -7.01 -9.78 -17.13
C THR A 56 -7.62 -11.17 -17.02
N LYS A 57 -6.93 -12.18 -17.56
CA LYS A 57 -7.38 -13.57 -17.48
C LYS A 57 -7.39 -14.16 -16.06
N ALA A 58 -6.53 -13.67 -15.16
CA ALA A 58 -6.57 -14.08 -13.75
C ALA A 58 -7.82 -13.54 -13.06
N TYR A 59 -8.20 -12.28 -13.34
CA TYR A 59 -9.44 -11.69 -12.84
C TYR A 59 -10.68 -12.45 -13.28
N GLU A 60 -10.81 -12.72 -14.58
CA GLU A 60 -11.95 -13.48 -15.14
C GLU A 60 -12.13 -14.86 -14.51
N ASN A 61 -11.02 -15.47 -14.09
CA ASN A 61 -11.02 -16.81 -13.49
C ASN A 61 -10.97 -16.78 -11.95
N SER A 62 -11.04 -15.60 -11.33
CA SER A 62 -10.92 -15.42 -9.88
C SER A 62 -9.65 -16.06 -9.30
N VAL A 63 -8.56 -16.00 -10.06
CA VAL A 63 -7.24 -16.50 -9.65
C VAL A 63 -6.55 -15.42 -8.83
N PRO A 64 -6.13 -15.71 -7.58
CA PRO A 64 -5.37 -14.78 -6.76
C PRO A 64 -4.10 -14.26 -7.45
N ILE A 65 -3.76 -13.00 -7.23
CA ILE A 65 -2.60 -12.35 -7.83
C ILE A 65 -1.66 -11.90 -6.72
N LEU A 66 -0.42 -12.40 -6.76
CA LEU A 66 0.65 -12.02 -5.85
C LEU A 66 1.59 -11.03 -6.53
N SER A 67 1.92 -9.96 -5.82
CA SER A 67 2.99 -9.04 -6.17
C SER A 67 4.36 -9.67 -5.96
N GLU A 68 5.41 -8.99 -6.42
CA GLU A 68 6.79 -9.37 -6.14
C GLU A 68 7.09 -9.42 -4.63
N GLY A 69 6.52 -8.51 -3.85
CA GLY A 69 6.65 -8.47 -2.40
C GLY A 69 6.10 -9.70 -1.70
N TYR A 70 4.86 -10.08 -2.02
CA TYR A 70 4.27 -11.31 -1.50
C TYR A 70 5.00 -12.57 -1.98
N LEU A 71 5.51 -12.57 -3.22
CA LEU A 71 6.35 -13.66 -3.70
C LEU A 71 7.62 -13.78 -2.85
N ASN A 72 8.28 -12.68 -2.50
CA ASN A 72 9.48 -12.71 -1.68
C ASN A 72 9.20 -13.28 -0.29
N MET A 73 8.11 -12.85 0.37
CA MET A 73 7.66 -13.43 1.65
C MET A 73 7.43 -14.95 1.53
N LEU A 74 6.85 -15.41 0.43
CA LEU A 74 6.64 -16.84 0.17
C LEU A 74 7.97 -17.59 -0.05
N LEU A 75 8.88 -17.02 -0.84
CA LEU A 75 10.17 -17.63 -1.19
C LEU A 75 11.13 -17.68 0.00
N ASN A 76 11.04 -16.71 0.91
CA ASN A 76 11.81 -16.64 2.14
C ASN A 76 11.16 -17.43 3.30
N GLU A 77 10.02 -18.07 3.05
CA GLU A 77 9.25 -18.82 4.05
C GLU A 77 8.81 -17.96 5.25
N GLU A 78 8.64 -16.65 5.04
CA GLU A 78 8.16 -15.71 6.06
C GLU A 78 6.64 -15.82 6.29
N LYS A 79 5.90 -16.20 5.25
CA LYS A 79 4.44 -16.39 5.27
C LYS A 79 4.01 -17.54 4.38
N GLU A 80 3.00 -18.30 4.84
CA GLU A 80 2.36 -19.33 4.03
C GLU A 80 1.41 -18.73 2.98
N LEU A 81 1.13 -19.49 1.92
CA LEU A 81 0.27 -19.02 0.81
C LEU A 81 -1.14 -18.59 1.27
N ASP A 82 -1.73 -19.30 2.25
CA ASP A 82 -3.04 -18.97 2.80
C ASP A 82 -3.01 -17.63 3.56
N GLU A 83 -1.91 -17.31 4.25
CA GLU A 83 -1.72 -16.04 4.96
C GLU A 83 -1.55 -14.88 3.97
N LEU A 84 -0.81 -15.11 2.88
CA LEU A 84 -0.69 -14.13 1.80
C LEU A 84 -2.04 -13.84 1.14
N TYR A 85 -2.90 -14.84 1.01
CA TYR A 85 -4.26 -14.64 0.52
C TYR A 85 -5.13 -13.84 1.49
N ALA A 86 -5.06 -14.13 2.79
CA ALA A 86 -5.76 -13.31 3.79
C ALA A 86 -5.27 -11.87 3.75
N LEU A 87 -3.95 -11.68 3.65
CA LEU A 87 -3.33 -10.36 3.60
C LEU A 87 -3.72 -9.58 2.35
N SER A 88 -3.84 -10.24 1.19
CA SER A 88 -4.36 -9.64 -0.05
C SER A 88 -5.84 -9.21 0.02
N LYS A 89 -6.55 -9.63 1.07
CA LYS A 89 -7.95 -9.27 1.36
C LYS A 89 -8.06 -8.37 2.60
N THR A 90 -6.99 -7.66 2.93
CA THR A 90 -6.99 -6.67 4.01
C THR A 90 -7.11 -5.27 3.44
N PHE A 91 -8.06 -4.49 3.96
CA PHE A 91 -8.04 -3.03 3.88
C PHE A 91 -7.83 -2.46 5.27
N TYR A 92 -7.57 -1.16 5.39
CA TYR A 92 -7.40 -0.53 6.70
C TYR A 92 -8.38 0.60 6.90
N ASP A 93 -8.96 0.61 8.10
CA ASP A 93 -9.77 1.70 8.63
C ASP A 93 -8.90 2.59 9.54
N VAL A 94 -9.35 3.81 9.76
CA VAL A 94 -8.59 4.83 10.46
C VAL A 94 -9.43 5.55 11.51
N ASP A 95 -8.94 5.56 12.75
CA ASP A 95 -9.57 6.25 13.89
C ASP A 95 -8.63 7.34 14.46
N TYR A 96 -9.17 8.54 14.69
CA TYR A 96 -8.47 9.75 15.16
C TYR A 96 -8.85 10.15 16.58
N SER A 97 -9.48 9.25 17.32
CA SER A 97 -9.99 9.52 18.66
C SER A 97 -8.90 9.77 19.70
N LYS A 98 -7.61 9.52 19.38
CA LYS A 98 -6.49 9.58 20.31
C LYS A 98 -5.46 10.65 19.97
N GLU A 99 -4.70 11.04 20.99
CA GLU A 99 -3.51 11.87 20.87
C GLU A 99 -2.31 11.01 20.48
N ALA A 100 -1.44 11.55 19.62
CA ALA A 100 -0.31 10.85 19.03
C ALA A 100 0.68 10.37 20.09
N PRO A 101 1.24 9.17 19.92
CA PRO A 101 2.35 8.71 20.75
C PRO A 101 3.57 9.60 20.50
N THR A 102 4.33 9.85 21.57
CA THR A 102 5.51 10.73 21.49
C THR A 102 6.70 10.09 20.79
N GLU A 103 6.78 8.75 20.71
CA GLU A 103 7.90 8.05 20.07
C GLU A 103 7.48 6.70 19.45
N GLY A 104 8.20 6.29 18.40
CA GLY A 104 8.20 4.92 17.87
C GLY A 104 7.11 4.55 16.86
N VAL A 105 6.06 5.38 16.72
CA VAL A 105 4.97 5.16 15.73
C VAL A 105 4.81 6.41 14.87
N TYR A 106 4.76 6.21 13.55
CA TYR A 106 4.71 7.32 12.58
C TYR A 106 3.30 7.62 12.04
N ASN A 107 2.28 7.03 12.65
CA ASN A 107 0.88 7.27 12.33
C ASN A 107 0.37 8.55 13.02
N TYR A 108 0.46 9.70 12.34
CA TYR A 108 0.03 10.96 12.92
C TYR A 108 -0.36 12.00 11.87
N VAL A 109 -1.23 12.92 12.30
CA VAL A 109 -1.61 14.11 11.54
C VAL A 109 -0.68 15.29 11.88
N GLY A 110 -0.20 15.96 10.84
CA GLY A 110 0.63 17.16 10.90
C GLY A 110 2.03 16.91 11.43
N GLY A 111 2.66 17.96 11.98
CA GLY A 111 4.00 17.85 12.55
C GLY A 111 5.11 17.61 11.52
N PRO A 112 6.33 17.35 11.99
CA PRO A 112 7.47 17.01 11.14
C PRO A 112 7.31 15.61 10.51
N ALA A 113 7.80 15.39 9.28
CA ALA A 113 7.78 14.06 8.64
C ALA A 113 9.03 13.24 9.02
N PRO A 114 8.93 11.92 9.22
CA PRO A 114 10.05 11.10 9.69
C PRO A 114 11.00 10.76 8.52
N GLY A 115 12.31 10.88 8.76
CA GLY A 115 13.34 10.63 7.73
C GLY A 115 13.41 11.71 6.65
N PHE A 116 12.87 12.90 6.93
CA PHE A 116 12.91 14.08 6.05
C PHE A 116 13.71 15.21 6.67
N GLY A 117 14.77 15.61 5.98
CA GLY A 117 15.51 16.84 6.24
C GLY A 117 15.12 17.93 5.25
N GLU A 118 15.71 19.12 5.39
CA GLU A 118 15.44 20.29 4.53
C GLU A 118 15.60 19.98 3.04
N GLU A 119 16.61 19.17 2.65
CA GLU A 119 16.90 18.88 1.23
C GLU A 119 15.88 17.98 0.53
N ARG A 120 15.20 17.09 1.27
CA ARG A 120 14.19 16.17 0.71
C ARG A 120 12.77 16.73 0.80
N TRP A 121 12.58 17.81 1.56
CA TRP A 121 11.27 18.40 1.75
C TRP A 121 10.76 18.99 0.42
N PRO A 122 9.54 18.65 -0.04
CA PRO A 122 9.00 19.26 -1.25
C PRO A 122 8.82 20.77 -1.07
N ASP A 123 9.50 21.58 -1.90
CA ASP A 123 9.45 23.04 -1.82
C ASP A 123 8.00 23.55 -1.80
N LYS A 124 7.72 24.50 -0.90
CA LYS A 124 6.40 25.12 -0.65
C LYS A 124 5.27 24.16 -0.23
N LYS A 125 5.49 22.85 -0.12
CA LYS A 125 4.47 21.92 0.38
C LYS A 125 4.54 21.80 1.90
N ARG A 126 3.40 21.50 2.50
CA ARG A 126 3.18 21.25 3.93
C ARG A 126 2.91 19.79 4.16
N HIS A 127 3.45 19.24 5.26
CA HIS A 127 3.22 17.86 5.65
C HIS A 127 1.84 17.72 6.29
N LEU A 128 0.99 16.86 5.72
CA LEU A 128 -0.38 16.61 6.19
C LEU A 128 -0.45 15.49 7.20
N PHE A 129 0.10 14.32 6.87
CA PHE A 129 0.12 13.18 7.76
C PHE A 129 1.20 12.19 7.33
N SER A 130 1.63 11.39 8.30
CA SER A 130 2.48 10.24 8.09
C SER A 130 1.75 8.97 8.50
N LEU A 131 2.05 7.89 7.78
CA LEU A 131 1.61 6.55 8.10
C LEU A 131 2.82 5.62 8.24
N ASP A 132 2.78 4.81 9.27
CA ASP A 132 3.70 3.75 9.61
C ASP A 132 3.36 2.49 8.81
N LEU A 133 4.22 2.11 7.87
CA LEU A 133 3.96 0.96 7.00
C LEU A 133 3.93 -0.37 7.77
N SER A 134 4.61 -0.49 8.90
CA SER A 134 4.58 -1.72 9.72
C SER A 134 3.21 -1.98 10.34
N THR A 135 2.40 -0.93 10.52
CA THR A 135 1.02 -1.04 10.98
C THR A 135 0.06 -1.47 9.86
N MET A 136 0.56 -1.54 8.61
CA MET A 136 -0.18 -1.95 7.41
C MET A 136 0.53 -3.10 6.68
N PRO A 137 0.50 -4.34 7.20
CA PRO A 137 1.36 -5.42 6.69
C PRO A 137 1.15 -5.78 5.21
N ALA A 138 -0.05 -5.58 4.66
CA ALA A 138 -0.34 -5.78 3.24
C ALA A 138 0.41 -4.76 2.41
N LEU A 139 0.41 -3.49 2.86
CA LEU A 139 1.14 -2.41 2.20
C LEU A 139 2.65 -2.55 2.36
N GLN A 140 3.12 -2.90 3.55
CA GLN A 140 4.53 -3.17 3.83
C GLN A 140 5.09 -4.24 2.90
N ALA A 141 4.30 -5.28 2.59
CA ALA A 141 4.72 -6.32 1.65
C ALA A 141 5.04 -5.76 0.26
N HIS A 142 4.28 -4.76 -0.22
CA HIS A 142 4.53 -4.12 -1.52
C HIS A 142 5.72 -3.14 -1.49
N TYR A 143 5.99 -2.56 -0.32
CA TYR A 143 7.00 -1.54 -0.11
C TYR A 143 8.01 -1.98 0.98
N PRO A 144 8.71 -3.11 0.80
CA PRO A 144 9.47 -3.75 1.88
C PRO A 144 10.64 -2.92 2.38
N ASP A 145 11.17 -2.02 1.54
CA ASP A 145 12.33 -1.17 1.88
C ASP A 145 11.94 0.08 2.68
N PHE A 146 10.64 0.40 2.74
CA PHE A 146 10.14 1.63 3.34
C PHE A 146 9.51 1.38 4.70
N ARG A 147 9.70 2.33 5.63
CA ARG A 147 9.20 2.32 7.00
C ARG A 147 7.95 3.17 7.17
N SER A 148 7.88 4.28 6.45
CA SER A 148 6.77 5.22 6.51
C SER A 148 6.48 5.83 5.14
N VAL A 149 5.26 6.36 5.03
CA VAL A 149 4.82 7.20 3.91
C VAL A 149 4.27 8.51 4.47
N SER A 150 4.68 9.63 3.88
CA SER A 150 4.29 10.98 4.28
C SER A 150 3.62 11.68 3.11
N VAL A 151 2.50 12.33 3.39
CA VAL A 151 1.69 13.05 2.40
C VAL A 151 1.83 14.56 2.61
N PHE A 152 2.00 15.28 1.51
CA PHE A 152 2.23 16.73 1.51
C PHE A 152 1.28 17.44 0.53
N ALA A 153 0.84 18.65 0.87
CA ALA A 153 -0.01 19.48 0.01
C ALA A 153 0.42 20.96 0.02
N GLU A 154 -0.07 21.76 -0.91
CA GLU A 154 0.34 23.17 -1.06
C GLU A 154 -0.14 24.09 0.07
N ASN A 155 -1.28 23.79 0.69
CA ASN A 155 -1.91 24.64 1.69
C ASN A 155 -2.31 23.85 2.94
N ASP A 156 -2.58 24.57 4.03
CA ASP A 156 -3.23 24.00 5.21
C ASP A 156 -4.61 23.50 4.81
N VAL A 157 -4.91 22.27 5.19
CA VAL A 157 -6.15 21.59 4.83
C VAL A 157 -6.95 21.43 6.12
N ASP A 158 -7.97 22.27 6.33
CA ASP A 158 -8.95 22.06 7.42
C ASP A 158 -9.99 21.02 6.97
N MET A 159 -10.60 20.28 7.90
CA MET A 159 -11.57 19.21 7.65
C MET A 159 -12.81 19.67 6.85
N TYR A 160 -13.07 20.98 6.80
CA TYR A 160 -14.11 21.61 5.96
C TYR A 160 -13.56 22.55 4.88
N GLY A 161 -12.24 22.71 4.77
CA GLY A 161 -11.56 23.67 3.88
C GLY A 161 -11.14 23.07 2.53
N ILE A 162 -11.58 21.86 2.22
CA ILE A 162 -11.09 21.06 1.10
C ILE A 162 -12.04 21.12 -0.10
N ASP A 163 -12.77 22.21 -0.28
CA ASP A 163 -13.52 22.46 -1.52
C ASP A 163 -12.61 22.58 -2.77
N TYR A 164 -11.28 22.45 -2.62
CA TYR A 164 -10.32 22.60 -3.73
C TYR A 164 -9.15 21.62 -3.66
N ALA A 165 -9.42 20.30 -3.62
CA ALA A 165 -8.41 19.24 -3.80
C ALA A 165 -7.80 19.16 -5.23
N TYR A 166 -7.80 20.28 -5.97
CA TYR A 166 -7.06 20.43 -7.23
C TYR A 166 -5.59 20.86 -7.02
N ASN A 167 -5.11 20.93 -5.77
CA ASN A 167 -3.75 21.35 -5.44
C ASN A 167 -2.78 20.15 -5.40
N ALA A 168 -1.63 20.29 -6.06
CA ALA A 168 -0.68 19.20 -6.26
C ALA A 168 -0.23 18.57 -4.93
N THR A 169 -0.62 17.31 -4.70
CA THR A 169 -0.20 16.52 -3.55
C THR A 169 1.10 15.79 -3.88
N ALA A 170 2.04 15.72 -2.94
CA ALA A 170 3.23 14.90 -3.04
C ALA A 170 3.17 13.78 -2.01
N VAL A 171 3.60 12.58 -2.40
CA VAL A 171 3.74 11.45 -1.49
C VAL A 171 5.18 11.00 -1.51
N LEU A 172 5.78 10.87 -0.34
CA LEU A 172 7.16 10.45 -0.22
C LEU A 172 7.30 9.36 0.83
N PHE A 173 8.17 8.40 0.54
CA PHE A 173 8.48 7.31 1.43
C PHE A 173 9.83 7.53 2.12
N SER A 174 9.94 7.03 3.35
CA SER A 174 11.19 6.99 4.11
C SER A 174 11.55 5.57 4.50
N THR A 175 12.82 5.21 4.36
CA THR A 175 13.39 3.96 4.86
C THR A 175 13.69 4.08 6.37
N GLN A 176 13.92 2.95 7.05
CA GLN A 176 14.35 3.00 8.46
C GLN A 176 15.72 3.70 8.61
N GLU A 177 16.67 3.45 7.70
CA GLU A 177 18.00 4.09 7.73
C GLU A 177 17.91 5.62 7.64
N GLN A 178 17.05 6.14 6.75
CA GLN A 178 16.80 7.58 6.65
C GLN A 178 16.19 8.14 7.93
N ILE A 179 15.29 7.40 8.58
CA ILE A 179 14.68 7.81 9.83
C ILE A 179 15.69 7.77 10.98
N ASP A 180 16.58 6.78 11.01
CA ASP A 180 17.64 6.68 12.02
C ASP A 180 18.69 7.78 11.87
N GLU A 181 19.02 8.14 10.62
CA GLU A 181 20.00 9.19 10.30
C GLU A 181 19.45 10.60 10.55
N ILE A 182 18.25 10.89 10.06
CA ILE A 182 17.68 12.24 10.04
C ILE A 182 16.74 12.49 11.24
N GLY A 183 16.14 11.43 11.76
CA GLY A 183 15.12 11.51 12.81
C GLY A 183 13.81 12.11 12.30
N VAL A 184 13.09 12.74 13.22
CA VAL A 184 11.88 13.49 12.94
C VAL A 184 12.23 14.99 13.05
N GLY A 185 12.70 15.56 11.95
CA GLY A 185 13.28 16.91 11.89
C GLY A 185 12.23 18.03 11.77
N THR A 186 12.42 19.13 12.49
CA THR A 186 11.52 20.30 12.38
C THR A 186 11.79 21.07 11.09
N HIS A 187 10.75 21.33 10.30
CA HIS A 187 10.82 22.09 9.05
C HIS A 187 9.84 23.28 9.11
N PRO A 188 10.15 24.46 8.53
CA PRO A 188 9.25 25.62 8.58
C PRO A 188 7.86 25.39 8.00
N ASN A 189 7.75 24.48 7.01
CA ASN A 189 6.47 24.09 6.41
C ASN A 189 5.79 22.90 7.11
N ALA A 190 6.35 22.38 8.20
CA ALA A 190 5.67 21.39 9.00
C ALA A 190 4.47 22.04 9.71
N LEU A 191 3.31 21.38 9.70
CA LEU A 191 2.16 21.86 10.46
C LEU A 191 2.53 21.96 11.94
N LYS A 192 2.14 23.07 12.59
CA LYS A 192 2.38 23.26 14.03
C LYS A 192 1.67 22.14 14.79
N ALA A 193 2.41 21.45 15.66
CA ALA A 193 1.88 20.40 16.52
C ALA A 193 0.90 21.00 17.53
N TYR A 194 -0.38 21.11 17.15
CA TYR A 194 -1.46 21.36 18.08
C TYR A 194 -2.23 20.06 18.22
N ALA A 195 -2.06 19.39 19.36
CA ALA A 195 -2.66 18.09 19.66
C ALA A 195 -2.44 17.11 18.49
N GLN A 196 -1.19 16.65 18.31
CA GLN A 196 -0.88 15.62 17.30
C GLN A 196 -1.91 14.50 17.47
N LYS A 197 -2.70 14.20 16.45
CA LYS A 197 -3.67 13.10 16.52
C LYS A 197 -2.98 11.81 16.14
N GLU A 198 -3.15 10.79 16.97
CA GLU A 198 -2.74 9.43 16.60
C GLU A 198 -3.68 8.95 15.50
N ILE A 199 -3.10 8.41 14.45
CA ILE A 199 -3.85 7.73 13.41
C ILE A 199 -3.90 6.24 13.79
N LEU A 200 -5.00 5.78 14.35
CA LEU A 200 -5.16 4.36 14.67
C LEU A 200 -5.53 3.59 13.42
N ILE A 201 -4.61 2.74 12.96
CA ILE A 201 -4.81 1.89 11.80
C ILE A 201 -5.38 0.54 12.24
N THR A 202 -6.59 0.25 11.78
CA THR A 202 -7.28 -1.01 12.08
C THR A 202 -7.37 -1.86 10.82
N PRO A 203 -6.73 -3.05 10.76
CA PRO A 203 -6.88 -3.95 9.63
C PRO A 203 -8.28 -4.57 9.62
N VAL A 204 -8.90 -4.60 8.45
CA VAL A 204 -10.19 -5.23 8.22
C VAL A 204 -10.06 -6.26 7.11
N GLU A 205 -10.30 -7.52 7.48
CA GLU A 205 -10.33 -8.64 6.54
C GLU A 205 -11.74 -8.86 5.99
N TRP A 206 -11.84 -9.16 4.70
CA TRP A 206 -13.11 -9.51 4.06
C TRP A 206 -13.01 -10.86 3.34
N LYS A 207 -14.11 -11.64 3.36
CA LYS A 207 -14.20 -12.93 2.66
C LYS A 207 -14.94 -12.79 1.33
N THR A 208 -15.98 -11.95 1.30
CA THR A 208 -16.80 -11.70 0.10
C THR A 208 -16.96 -10.22 -0.24
N PHE A 209 -17.22 -9.92 -1.51
CA PHE A 209 -17.45 -8.53 -1.94
C PHE A 209 -18.67 -7.90 -1.24
N ALA A 210 -19.70 -8.70 -0.91
CA ALA A 210 -20.86 -8.23 -0.17
C ALA A 210 -20.51 -7.80 1.27
N GLU A 211 -19.61 -8.53 1.95
CA GLU A 211 -19.10 -8.12 3.27
C GLU A 211 -18.33 -6.80 3.19
N LEU A 212 -17.52 -6.62 2.14
CA LEU A 212 -16.83 -5.36 1.88
C LEU A 212 -17.81 -4.20 1.62
N GLN A 213 -18.91 -4.47 0.90
CA GLN A 213 -19.99 -3.50 0.60
C GLN A 213 -20.78 -3.05 1.82
N ASN A 214 -21.03 -3.96 2.76
CA ASN A 214 -21.82 -3.67 3.95
C ASN A 214 -21.00 -3.07 5.08
N HIS A 215 -19.69 -2.98 4.95
CA HIS A 215 -18.86 -2.31 5.94
C HIS A 215 -19.10 -0.79 5.85
N ASP A 216 -19.56 -0.18 6.94
CA ASP A 216 -19.89 1.26 7.04
C ASP A 216 -18.74 2.18 6.56
N SER A 217 -17.51 1.68 6.53
CA SER A 217 -16.34 2.35 5.95
C SER A 217 -16.39 2.49 4.42
N PHE A 218 -17.48 2.15 3.73
CA PHE A 218 -17.72 2.65 2.36
C PHE A 218 -17.88 4.18 2.35
N GLY A 219 -18.16 4.79 3.51
CA GLY A 219 -17.94 6.20 3.75
C GLY A 219 -16.63 6.47 4.50
N TYR A 220 -15.82 7.36 3.94
CA TYR A 220 -14.92 8.28 4.65
C TYR A 220 -13.54 7.83 5.15
N THR A 221 -13.17 6.54 5.21
CA THR A 221 -11.74 6.21 5.47
C THR A 221 -11.36 4.79 5.04
N ARG A 222 -10.65 4.64 3.93
CA ARG A 222 -10.00 3.37 3.58
C ARG A 222 -8.59 3.58 3.05
N ILE A 223 -7.61 2.98 3.70
CA ILE A 223 -6.34 2.70 3.05
C ILE A 223 -6.54 1.32 2.40
N LEU A 224 -6.88 1.26 1.11
CA LEU A 224 -7.00 -0.02 0.43
C LEU A 224 -5.59 -0.51 0.11
N GLY A 225 -5.13 -1.53 0.82
CA GLY A 225 -4.13 -2.44 0.27
C GLY A 225 -4.57 -2.92 -1.13
N MET A 226 -3.63 -3.34 -1.97
CA MET A 226 -3.85 -3.69 -3.39
C MET A 226 -5.25 -4.32 -3.60
N PRO A 227 -6.23 -3.59 -4.18
CA PRO A 227 -7.57 -4.11 -4.24
C PRO A 227 -7.61 -5.20 -5.31
N CYS A 228 -7.74 -6.45 -4.88
CA CYS A 228 -7.93 -7.59 -5.79
C CYS A 228 -9.17 -7.45 -6.71
N SER A 229 -10.04 -6.45 -6.46
CA SER A 229 -11.26 -6.17 -7.23
C SER A 229 -11.34 -4.78 -7.89
N LEU A 230 -10.36 -3.88 -7.75
CA LEU A 230 -10.39 -2.52 -8.35
C LEU A 230 -9.28 -2.25 -9.38
N GLN A 231 -8.45 -3.25 -9.71
CA GLN A 231 -7.47 -3.11 -10.79
C GLN A 231 -8.15 -3.21 -12.16
N SER A 232 -8.53 -2.05 -12.72
CA SER A 232 -8.94 -1.95 -14.12
C SER A 232 -7.76 -2.21 -15.06
N GLU A 233 -8.02 -2.46 -16.36
CA GLU A 233 -6.97 -2.66 -17.37
C GLU A 233 -5.98 -1.49 -17.48
N MET A 234 -6.36 -0.31 -16.98
CA MET A 234 -5.57 0.91 -17.01
C MET A 234 -4.56 0.99 -15.85
N ASP A 235 -4.76 0.25 -14.75
CA ASP A 235 -3.93 0.42 -13.56
C ASP A 235 -3.70 -0.88 -12.74
N PRO A 236 -2.92 -1.83 -13.29
CA PRO A 236 -2.71 -3.17 -12.75
C PRO A 236 -1.80 -3.25 -11.52
N SER A 237 -1.36 -2.11 -10.99
CA SER A 237 -0.32 -2.05 -9.96
C SER A 237 -0.49 -0.89 -8.97
N GLY A 238 -1.57 -0.13 -9.10
CA GLY A 238 -1.89 0.97 -8.20
C GLY A 238 -2.35 0.47 -6.84
N PHE A 239 -1.84 1.08 -5.78
CA PHE A 239 -2.46 1.10 -4.46
C PHE A 239 -3.45 2.27 -4.42
N ILE A 240 -4.61 2.07 -3.80
CA ILE A 240 -5.66 3.10 -3.73
C ILE A 240 -5.94 3.37 -2.26
N MET A 241 -5.47 4.47 -1.73
CA MET A 241 -5.92 4.95 -0.43
C MET A 241 -7.11 5.86 -0.67
N GLN A 242 -8.33 5.40 -0.41
CA GLN A 242 -9.47 6.29 -0.29
C GLN A 242 -9.34 7.07 1.01
N GLY A 243 -8.79 8.28 0.87
CA GLY A 243 -8.98 9.31 1.86
C GLY A 243 -10.45 9.60 2.06
N GLY A 244 -10.81 10.06 3.24
CA GLY A 244 -12.04 10.81 3.40
C GLY A 244 -11.88 11.83 4.52
N GLU A 245 -13.00 12.44 4.90
CA GLU A 245 -13.04 13.65 5.73
C GLU A 245 -12.21 13.56 7.02
N THR A 246 -12.06 12.34 7.55
CA THR A 246 -11.33 12.05 8.79
C THR A 246 -9.79 12.13 8.63
N LEU A 247 -9.25 11.94 7.42
CA LEU A 247 -7.83 12.12 7.05
C LEU A 247 -7.46 13.57 6.71
N GLY A 248 -8.42 14.50 6.75
CA GLY A 248 -8.24 15.85 6.22
C GLY A 248 -8.14 15.87 4.69
N LEU A 249 -8.89 15.00 4.00
CA LEU A 249 -9.11 14.98 2.54
C LEU A 249 -10.61 15.19 2.26
N SER A 250 -11.01 16.08 1.34
CA SER A 250 -12.44 16.25 0.99
C SER A 250 -12.92 15.09 0.17
N GLY A 251 -14.20 14.77 0.37
CA GLY A 251 -14.91 13.84 -0.50
C GLY A 251 -14.36 12.42 -0.44
N ASP A 252 -14.70 11.64 -1.47
CA ASP A 252 -14.21 10.27 -1.68
C ASP A 252 -12.80 10.23 -2.28
N GLY A 253 -11.90 11.11 -1.82
CA GLY A 253 -10.61 11.36 -2.47
C GLY A 253 -9.70 10.13 -2.50
N LEU A 254 -9.48 9.57 -3.69
CA LEU A 254 -8.63 8.40 -3.90
C LEU A 254 -7.18 8.86 -4.11
N LEU A 255 -6.27 8.52 -3.20
CA LEU A 255 -4.82 8.60 -3.30
C LEU A 255 -4.29 7.36 -4.05
N TYR A 256 -3.92 7.53 -5.31
CA TYR A 256 -3.36 6.46 -6.13
C TYR A 256 -1.84 6.37 -5.98
N LEU A 257 -1.26 5.34 -5.38
CA LEU A 257 0.20 5.13 -5.43
C LEU A 257 0.54 4.19 -6.59
N TYR A 258 1.15 4.75 -7.64
CA TYR A 258 1.56 4.00 -8.84
C TYR A 258 2.86 3.21 -8.61
N ALA A 259 3.11 2.22 -9.49
CA ALA A 259 4.26 1.29 -9.40
C ALA A 259 5.66 1.92 -9.52
N ASP A 260 5.72 3.22 -9.83
CA ASP A 260 6.95 4.01 -9.82
C ASP A 260 7.28 4.60 -8.44
N ASN A 261 6.39 4.42 -7.45
CA ASN A 261 6.51 4.86 -6.05
C ASN A 261 6.52 6.39 -5.86
N VAL A 262 6.12 7.20 -6.84
CA VAL A 262 6.41 8.67 -6.79
C VAL A 262 5.22 9.57 -7.16
N THR A 263 4.07 9.03 -7.56
CA THR A 263 2.93 9.87 -7.92
C THR A 263 1.69 9.48 -7.15
N ALA A 264 0.98 10.48 -6.63
CA ALA A 264 -0.40 10.32 -6.19
C ALA A 264 -1.31 11.37 -6.80
N GLN A 265 -2.41 10.91 -7.36
CA GLN A 265 -3.55 11.76 -7.67
C GLN A 265 -4.47 11.69 -6.46
N VAL A 266 -4.98 12.84 -6.01
CA VAL A 266 -6.13 12.94 -5.11
C VAL A 266 -7.26 13.47 -6.00
N THR A 267 -8.39 12.74 -6.07
CA THR A 267 -9.55 13.13 -6.90
C THR A 267 -10.62 13.83 -6.09
#